data_AF-A0A7J3I0A4-F1
#
_entry.id   AF-A0A7J3I0A4-F1
#
_cell.length_a   1.000
_cell.length_b   1.000
_cell.length_c   1.000
_cell.angle_alpha   90.00
_cell.angle_beta   90.00
_cell.angle_gamma   90.00
#
_symmetry.space_group_name_H-M   'P 1'
#
loop_
_entity.id
_entity.type
_entity.pdbx_description
1 polymer ?
#
loop_
_entity_poly.entity_id
_entity_poly.type
_entity_poly.pdbx_seq_one_letter_code
_entity_poly.pdbx_strand_id
1 'polypeptide(L)' 'MTTDSNVPLKKTAELIEGNRVIVWDPEEGSRLYGEGFYGQPLGIRKPKTPQFNKPLELSLIEALYLLEK' A
#
# COMPACT_ATOMS: atom_id res chain seq x y z
N MET A 1 20.50 -24.05 -13.77
CA MET A 1 20.97 -22.65 -13.84
C MET A 1 20.08 -21.85 -12.92
N THR A 2 20.63 -21.52 -11.76
CA THR A 2 20.04 -20.73 -10.69
C THR A 2 19.92 -19.27 -11.16
N THR A 3 18.72 -18.73 -11.24
CA THR A 3 18.53 -17.27 -11.35
C THR A 3 18.30 -16.71 -9.95
N ASP A 4 19.04 -15.63 -9.68
CA ASP A 4 19.44 -15.13 -8.39
C ASP A 4 18.30 -14.69 -7.45
N SER A 5 18.48 -15.06 -6.18
CA SER A 5 17.74 -14.66 -4.99
C SER A 5 18.04 -13.21 -4.55
N ASN A 6 18.21 -12.27 -5.48
CA ASN A 6 18.53 -10.87 -5.13
C ASN A 6 17.92 -9.83 -6.10
N VAL A 7 16.62 -9.95 -6.36
CA VAL A 7 15.84 -8.75 -6.72
C VAL A 7 15.51 -8.06 -5.39
N PRO A 8 15.90 -6.78 -5.17
CA PRO A 8 15.43 -6.08 -3.98
C PRO A 8 13.90 -6.12 -4.02
N LEU A 9 13.27 -6.65 -2.98
CA LEU A 9 11.84 -6.45 -2.76
C LEU A 9 11.60 -4.94 -2.93
N LYS A 10 10.93 -4.55 -4.01
CA LYS A 10 10.56 -3.15 -4.26
C LYS A 10 9.75 -2.76 -3.03
N LYS A 11 10.35 -2.00 -2.10
CA LYS A 11 9.70 -1.66 -0.83
C LYS A 11 8.56 -0.70 -1.13
N THR A 12 7.37 -1.27 -1.31
CA THR A 12 6.14 -0.60 -1.71
C THR A 12 5.47 0.14 -0.55
N ALA A 13 5.86 -0.13 0.71
CA ALA A 13 5.28 0.50 1.88
C ALA A 13 6.26 0.59 3.06
N GLU A 14 5.99 1.50 4.00
CA GLU A 14 6.81 1.77 5.20
C GLU A 14 5.94 1.79 6.47
N LEU A 15 6.37 1.06 7.51
CA LEU A 15 5.77 1.17 8.84
C LEU A 15 6.33 2.42 9.53
N ILE A 16 5.46 3.34 9.91
CA ILE A 16 5.79 4.57 10.63
C ILE A 16 5.30 4.52 12.09
N GLU A 17 5.70 5.51 12.89
CA GLU A 17 5.22 5.68 14.26
C GLU A 17 3.68 5.72 14.33
N GLY A 18 3.12 5.15 15.40
CA GLY A 18 1.66 5.10 15.59
C GLY A 18 0.97 3.97 14.83
N ASN A 19 1.70 2.90 14.47
CA ASN A 19 1.16 1.65 13.92
C ASN A 19 0.45 1.84 12.56
N ARG A 20 1.01 2.70 11.70
CA ARG A 20 0.48 2.96 10.34
C ARG A 20 1.48 2.48 9.31
N VAL A 21 0.98 1.87 8.25
CA VAL A 21 1.81 1.47 7.10
C VAL A 21 1.46 2.37 5.93
N ILE A 22 2.43 3.10 5.39
CA ILE A 22 2.23 4.05 4.30
C ILE A 22 2.75 3.48 3.00
N VAL A 23 1.86 3.39 2.00
CA VAL A 23 2.21 3.14 0.61
C VAL A 23 2.45 4.50 -0.05
N TRP A 24 3.72 4.84 -0.24
CA TRP A 24 4.14 6.17 -0.71
C TRP A 24 3.79 6.45 -2.16
N ASP A 25 3.86 5.41 -3.02
CA ASP A 25 3.52 5.51 -4.44
C ASP A 25 1.99 5.57 -4.62
N PRO A 26 1.43 6.69 -5.09
CA PRO A 26 -0.01 6.82 -5.29
C PRO A 26 -0.59 5.86 -6.32
N GLU A 27 0.22 5.39 -7.29
CA GLU A 27 -0.22 4.43 -8.29
C GLU A 27 -0.48 3.07 -7.64
N GLU A 28 0.46 2.57 -6.85
CA GLU A 28 0.29 1.35 -6.05
C GLU A 28 -0.83 1.49 -5.02
N GLY A 29 -0.91 2.65 -4.35
CA GLY A 29 -2.02 2.94 -3.43
C GLY A 29 -3.38 2.87 -4.13
N SER A 30 -3.49 3.50 -5.30
CA SER A 30 -4.72 3.50 -6.11
C SER A 30 -5.10 2.09 -6.55
N ARG A 31 -4.11 1.27 -6.92
CA ARG A 31 -4.31 -0.13 -7.27
C ARG A 31 -4.86 -0.94 -6.10
N LEU A 32 -4.23 -0.86 -4.93
CA LEU A 32 -4.69 -1.55 -3.71
C LEU A 32 -6.11 -1.14 -3.33
N TYR A 33 -6.39 0.17 -3.34
CA TYR A 33 -7.73 0.66 -3.05
C TYR A 33 -8.77 0.17 -4.08
N GLY A 34 -8.41 0.14 -5.37
CA GLY A 34 -9.28 -0.34 -6.44
C GLY A 34 -9.54 -1.85 -6.43
N GLU A 35 -8.59 -2.66 -5.98
CA GLU A 35 -8.70 -4.12 -5.95
C GLU A 35 -9.57 -4.65 -4.80
N GLY A 36 -9.62 -3.94 -3.67
CA GLY A 36 -10.31 -4.44 -2.47
C GLY A 36 -10.65 -3.41 -1.42
N PHE A 37 -10.59 -2.12 -1.75
CA PHE A 37 -10.80 -1.01 -0.80
C PHE A 37 -9.85 -1.06 0.41
N TYR A 38 -8.62 -1.54 0.21
CA TYR A 38 -7.61 -1.53 1.28
C TYR A 38 -7.18 -0.09 1.59
N GLY A 39 -7.13 0.24 2.88
CA GLY A 39 -6.59 1.49 3.38
C GLY A 39 -7.43 2.74 3.07
N GLN A 40 -6.82 3.89 3.38
CA GLN A 40 -7.42 5.20 3.17
C GLN A 40 -6.39 6.18 2.59
N PRO A 41 -6.67 6.86 1.46
CA PRO A 41 -5.75 7.85 0.92
C PRO A 41 -5.64 9.08 1.84
N LEU A 42 -4.42 9.52 2.11
CA LEU A 42 -4.17 10.57 3.10
C LEU A 42 -4.89 11.88 2.74
N GLY A 43 -5.70 12.39 3.66
CA GLY A 43 -6.45 13.63 3.47
C GLY A 43 -7.57 13.54 2.41
N ILE A 44 -7.99 12.35 1.99
CA ILE A 44 -9.18 12.12 1.17
C ILE A 44 -10.15 11.24 1.96
N ARG A 45 -11.14 11.85 2.62
CA ARG A 45 -12.08 11.09 3.48
C ARG A 45 -12.93 10.08 2.70
N LYS A 46 -13.28 10.38 1.46
CA LYS A 46 -14.15 9.55 0.60
C LYS A 46 -13.70 9.71 -0.85
N PRO A 47 -12.79 8.84 -1.34
CA PRO A 47 -12.39 8.83 -2.74
C PRO A 47 -13.63 8.61 -3.63
N LYS A 48 -13.81 9.45 -4.66
CA LYS A 48 -14.89 9.28 -5.66
C LYS A 48 -14.53 8.23 -6.71
N THR A 49 -13.24 8.02 -6.90
CA THR A 49 -12.63 7.09 -7.86
C THR A 49 -11.50 6.33 -7.17
N PRO A 50 -11.14 5.13 -7.64
CA PRO A 50 -9.98 4.40 -7.12
C PRO A 50 -8.65 5.11 -7.40
N GLN A 51 -8.58 5.98 -8.40
CA GLN A 51 -7.38 6.75 -8.74
C GLN A 51 -7.26 8.00 -7.87
N PHE A 52 -6.10 8.17 -7.25
CA PHE A 52 -5.71 9.35 -6.48
C PHE A 52 -4.19 9.58 -6.55
N ASN A 53 -3.75 10.79 -6.23
CA ASN A 53 -2.35 11.23 -6.31
C ASN A 53 -1.72 11.47 -4.92
N LYS A 54 -2.16 10.71 -3.92
CA LYS A 54 -1.70 10.80 -2.53
C LYS A 54 -1.28 9.44 -2.00
N PRO A 55 -0.40 9.38 -0.98
CA PRO A 55 -0.09 8.13 -0.32
C PRO A 55 -1.33 7.46 0.26
N LEU A 56 -1.32 6.13 0.31
CA LEU A 56 -2.35 5.31 0.94
C LEU A 56 -1.87 4.87 2.32
N GLU A 57 -2.70 5.07 3.33
CA GLU A 57 -2.48 4.52 4.67
C GLU A 57 -3.19 3.18 4.82
N LEU A 58 -2.45 2.16 5.24
CA LEU A 58 -2.97 0.87 5.65
C LEU A 58 -2.91 0.75 7.17
N SER A 59 -3.91 0.08 7.74
CA SER A 59 -3.80 -0.46 9.10
C SER A 59 -2.81 -1.63 9.15
N LEU A 60 -2.31 -1.96 10.35
CA LEU A 60 -1.44 -3.13 10.52
C LEU A 60 -2.07 -4.44 10.03
N ILE A 61 -3.38 -4.61 10.24
CA ILE A 61 -4.09 -5.84 9.86
C ILE A 61 -4.18 -5.94 8.34
N GLU A 62 -4.51 -4.84 7.65
CA GLU A 62 -4.54 -4.83 6.18
C GLU A 62 -3.15 -5.07 5.60
N ALA A 63 -2.11 -4.45 6.17
CA ALA A 63 -0.74 -4.65 5.73
C ALA A 63 -0.28 -6.11 5.90
N LEU A 64 -0.61 -6.75 7.03
CA LEU A 64 -0.32 -8.17 7.26
C LEU A 64 -1.08 -9.05 6.26
N TYR A 65 -2.38 -8.81 6.10
CA TYR A 65 -3.22 -9.56 5.16
C TYR A 65 -2.68 -9.47 3.72
N LEU A 66 -2.27 -8.28 3.27
CA LEU A 66 -1.69 -8.07 1.95
C LEU A 66 -0.31 -8.71 1.77
N LEU A 67 0.43 -8.93 2.86
CA LEU A 67 1.72 -9.61 2.83
C LEU A 67 1.56 -11.14 2.70
N GLU A 68 0.48 -11.69 3.27
CA GLU A 68 0.19 -13.13 3.25
C GLU A 68 -0.58 -13.60 2.00
N LYS A 69 -1.26 -12.69 1.31
CA LYS A 69 -2.08 -12.94 0.10
C LYS A 69 -1.23 -13.13 -1.15
#